data_AF-A0A3D3GRR8-F1
#
_entry.id   AF-A0A3D3GRR8-F1
#
_cell.length_a   1.000
_cell.length_b   1.000
_cell.length_c   1.000
_cell.angle_alpha   90.00
_cell.angle_beta   90.00
_cell.angle_gamma   90.00
#
_symmetry.space_group_name_H-M   'P 1'
#
loop_
_entity.id
_entity.type
_entity.pdbx_description
1 polymer ?
#
loop_
_entity_poly.entity_id
_entity_poly.type
_entity_poly.pdbx_seq_one_letter_code
_entity_poly.pdbx_strand_id
1 'polypeptide(L)'
;MILASVNKKTCNRACANRHRAGMKYKLNGPRKDKVKNQRSLKVRLLNQRGARCERCRYNKREILQAHHKDRNTNNNELENLELICPNCHAEEHYLENSWLNDSRYNGGVLRMVRN
;
A
#
# COMPACT_ATOMS: atom_id res chain seq x y z
N MET A 1 33.58 17.37 5.29
CA MET A 1 32.62 16.78 6.25
C MET A 1 31.79 17.88 6.87
N ILE A 2 30.47 17.90 6.67
CA ILE A 2 29.61 18.84 7.40
C ILE A 2 29.41 18.26 8.80
N LEU A 3 30.04 18.88 9.80
CA LEU A 3 29.92 18.47 11.20
C LEU A 3 28.50 18.80 11.69
N ALA A 4 27.58 17.84 11.61
CA ALA A 4 26.20 17.97 12.10
C ALA A 4 26.12 18.41 13.58
N SER A 5 27.21 18.23 14.34
CA SER A 5 27.34 18.70 15.73
C SER A 5 27.46 20.23 15.87
N VAL A 6 27.93 20.96 14.86
CA VAL A 6 28.21 22.41 14.99
C VAL A 6 26.93 23.24 15.03
N ASN A 7 25.86 22.77 14.38
CA ASN A 7 24.55 23.46 14.32
C ASN A 7 23.46 22.79 15.19
N LYS A 8 23.84 22.02 16.22
CA LYS A 8 22.86 21.37 17.09
C LYS A 8 22.27 22.38 18.08
N LYS A 9 20.94 22.52 18.10
CA LYS A 9 20.21 23.38 19.06
C LYS A 9 20.28 22.89 20.51
N THR A 10 20.73 21.66 20.75
CA THR A 10 20.76 21.05 22.09
C THR A 10 22.08 20.34 22.30
N CYS A 11 22.63 20.45 23.52
CA CYS A 11 23.98 19.98 23.81
C CYS A 11 24.09 18.46 23.97
N ASN A 12 23.01 17.78 24.39
CA ASN A 12 22.94 16.33 24.57
C ASN A 12 21.49 15.80 24.52
N ARG A 13 21.32 14.48 24.68
CA ARG A 13 20.01 13.82 24.61
C ARG A 13 19.06 14.27 25.74
N ALA A 14 19.57 14.50 26.95
CA ALA A 14 18.77 14.97 28.07
C ALA A 14 18.25 16.41 27.83
N CYS A 15 19.09 17.29 27.31
CA CYS A 15 18.73 18.64 26.87
C CYS A 15 17.67 18.61 25.77
N ALA A 16 17.85 17.71 24.78
CA ALA A 16 16.86 17.49 23.72
C ALA A 16 15.51 17.01 24.26
N ASN A 17 15.48 16.18 25.29
CA ASN A 17 14.24 15.73 25.92
C ASN A 17 13.55 16.86 26.69
N ARG A 18 14.29 17.67 27.44
CA ARG A 18 13.75 18.86 28.12
C ARG A 18 13.20 19.87 27.12
N HIS A 19 13.91 20.14 26.03
CA HIS A 19 13.44 21.00 24.95
C HIS A 19 12.14 20.49 24.31
N ARG A 20 11.92 19.17 24.27
CA ARG A 20 10.69 18.57 23.74
C ARG A 20 9.54 18.51 24.75
N ALA A 21 9.82 18.65 26.04
CA ALA A 21 8.79 18.59 27.07
C ALA A 21 7.76 19.70 26.86
N GLY A 22 6.49 19.33 26.78
CA GLY A 22 5.38 20.28 26.59
C GLY A 22 5.11 20.70 25.13
N MET A 23 5.91 20.27 24.15
CA MET A 23 5.57 20.48 22.74
C MET A 23 4.34 19.64 22.36
N LYS A 24 3.23 20.30 22.04
CA LYS A 24 2.03 19.66 21.51
C LYS A 24 2.17 19.48 20.01
N TYR A 25 2.22 18.24 19.54
CA TYR A 25 2.05 17.96 18.12
C TYR A 25 0.60 18.26 17.72
N LYS A 26 0.37 18.78 16.50
CA LYS A 26 -0.99 18.97 15.97
C LYS A 26 -1.66 17.60 15.84
N LEU A 27 -2.48 17.23 16.82
CA LEU A 27 -3.20 15.94 16.87
C LEU A 27 -4.46 15.93 15.97
N ASN A 28 -4.94 17.11 15.56
CA ASN A 28 -6.28 17.33 14.98
C ASN A 28 -6.24 17.86 13.53
N GLY A 29 -5.27 17.47 12.72
CA GLY A 29 -5.48 17.52 11.26
C GLY A 29 -6.35 16.34 10.85
N PRO A 30 -7.13 16.39 9.74
CA PRO A 30 -7.73 15.17 9.20
C PRO A 30 -6.60 14.13 9.10
N ARG A 31 -6.76 13.01 9.80
CA ARG A 31 -5.78 11.93 9.83
C ARG A 31 -5.82 11.26 8.47
N LYS A 32 -5.29 11.92 7.43
CA LYS A 32 -4.96 11.24 6.19
C LYS A 32 -4.06 10.09 6.59
N ASP A 33 -4.44 8.89 6.22
CA ASP A 33 -3.76 7.71 6.70
C ASP A 33 -2.36 7.67 6.06
N LYS A 34 -1.36 8.21 6.74
CA LYS A 34 -0.01 8.44 6.19
C LYS A 34 0.83 7.16 6.15
N VAL A 35 0.21 5.99 6.26
CA VAL A 35 0.92 4.72 6.21
C VAL A 35 1.38 4.48 4.79
N LYS A 36 2.67 4.70 4.56
CA LYS A 36 3.34 4.41 3.28
C LYS A 36 3.94 3.01 3.23
N ASN A 37 4.09 2.35 4.38
CA ASN A 37 4.74 1.05 4.45
C ASN A 37 3.76 -0.06 4.06
N GLN A 38 4.08 -0.80 2.99
CA GLN A 38 3.28 -1.91 2.48
C GLN A 38 2.98 -2.99 3.54
N ARG A 39 3.93 -3.28 4.45
CA ARG A 39 3.71 -4.25 5.53
C ARG A 39 2.62 -3.78 6.48
N SER A 40 2.64 -2.50 6.85
CA SER A 40 1.65 -1.89 7.73
C SER A 40 0.27 -1.83 7.06
N LEU A 41 0.22 -1.55 5.75
CA LEU A 41 -1.03 -1.60 4.97
C LEU A 41 -1.61 -3.02 4.95
N LYS A 42 -0.79 -4.03 4.66
CA LYS A 42 -1.22 -5.44 4.69
C LYS A 42 -1.81 -5.84 6.05
N VAL A 43 -1.13 -5.52 7.15
CA VAL A 43 -1.62 -5.83 8.50
C VAL A 43 -2.97 -5.17 8.78
N ARG A 44 -3.16 -3.92 8.34
CA ARG A 44 -4.43 -3.21 8.52
C ARG A 44 -5.56 -3.82 7.72
N LEU A 45 -5.32 -4.14 6.44
CA LEU A 45 -6.30 -4.81 5.60
C LEU A 45 -6.69 -6.17 6.18
N LEU A 46 -5.72 -6.95 6.66
CA LEU A 46 -5.97 -8.22 7.36
C LEU A 46 -6.86 -8.04 8.59
N ASN A 47 -6.61 -7.01 9.40
CA ASN A 47 -7.39 -6.73 10.60
C ASN A 47 -8.82 -6.25 10.29
N GLN A 48 -9.01 -5.46 9.22
CA GLN A 48 -10.32 -4.90 8.88
C GLN A 48 -11.19 -5.82 8.02
N ARG A 49 -10.58 -6.60 7.11
CA ARG A 49 -11.28 -7.36 6.07
C ARG A 49 -11.10 -8.87 6.19
N GLY A 50 -10.22 -9.30 7.09
CA GLY A 50 -9.95 -10.70 7.37
C GLY A 50 -8.84 -11.30 6.49
N ALA A 51 -8.58 -12.58 6.75
CA ALA A 51 -7.46 -13.34 6.19
C ALA A 51 -7.79 -14.05 4.86
N ARG A 52 -8.56 -13.41 3.97
CA ARG A 52 -8.97 -14.00 2.69
C ARG A 52 -8.76 -13.03 1.53
N CYS A 53 -8.37 -13.57 0.38
CA CYS A 53 -8.33 -12.82 -0.88
C CYS A 53 -9.72 -12.25 -1.19
N GLU A 54 -9.79 -10.96 -1.48
CA GLU A 54 -11.05 -10.27 -1.79
C GLU A 54 -11.63 -10.72 -3.15
N ARG A 55 -10.80 -11.21 -4.07
CA ARG A 55 -11.21 -11.68 -5.41
C ARG A 55 -11.62 -13.16 -5.43
N CYS A 56 -10.74 -14.06 -4.98
CA CYS A 56 -10.93 -15.51 -5.11
C CYS A 56 -11.10 -16.27 -3.79
N ARG A 57 -11.19 -15.56 -2.65
CA ARG A 57 -11.37 -16.12 -1.30
C ARG A 57 -10.24 -17.02 -0.76
N TYR A 58 -9.12 -17.16 -1.47
CA TYR A 58 -7.93 -17.86 -0.99
C TYR A 58 -7.49 -17.37 0.41
N ASN A 59 -7.17 -18.29 1.33
CA ASN A 59 -7.20 -18.01 2.78
C ASN A 59 -5.85 -18.12 3.52
N LYS A 60 -4.71 -18.26 2.82
CA LYS A 60 -3.39 -18.20 3.49
C LYS A 60 -2.93 -16.75 3.62
N ARG A 61 -3.16 -16.13 4.77
CA ARG A 61 -2.85 -14.71 5.04
C ARG A 61 -1.38 -14.34 4.81
N GLU A 62 -0.47 -15.29 5.00
CA GLU A 62 0.98 -15.11 4.90
C GLU A 62 1.35 -14.64 3.50
N ILE A 63 0.66 -15.15 2.48
CA ILE A 63 0.97 -14.86 1.07
C ILE A 63 0.09 -13.78 0.45
N LEU A 64 -0.98 -13.33 1.13
CA LEU A 64 -1.81 -12.24 0.64
C LEU A 64 -1.01 -10.93 0.52
N GLN A 65 -1.37 -10.09 -0.43
CA GLN A 65 -0.67 -8.85 -0.77
C GLN A 65 -1.67 -7.71 -0.84
N ALA A 66 -1.24 -6.51 -0.43
CA ALA A 66 -1.99 -5.29 -0.64
C ALA A 66 -1.73 -4.80 -2.07
N HIS A 67 -2.79 -4.59 -2.84
CA HIS A 67 -2.75 -4.09 -4.21
C HIS A 67 -3.51 -2.77 -4.31
N HIS A 68 -2.98 -1.83 -5.10
CA HIS A 68 -3.62 -0.55 -5.39
C HIS A 68 -4.47 -0.68 -6.64
N LYS A 69 -5.79 -0.53 -6.52
CA LYS A 69 -6.74 -0.66 -7.63
C LYS A 69 -6.45 0.33 -8.78
N ASP A 70 -6.03 1.55 -8.43
CA ASP A 70 -5.61 2.58 -9.38
C ASP A 70 -4.15 2.47 -9.86
N ARG A 71 -3.41 1.46 -9.36
CA ARG A 71 -1.98 1.24 -9.60
C ARG A 71 -1.08 2.43 -9.21
N ASN A 72 -1.59 3.39 -8.45
CA ASN A 72 -0.85 4.54 -7.94
C ASN A 72 -0.39 4.29 -6.50
N THR A 73 0.90 3.99 -6.34
CA THR A 73 1.52 3.72 -5.03
C THR A 73 1.46 4.89 -4.03
N ASN A 74 1.16 6.10 -4.50
CA ASN A 74 0.97 7.26 -3.63
C ASN A 74 -0.44 7.33 -3.02
N ASN A 75 -1.43 6.65 -3.61
CA ASN A 75 -2.81 6.63 -3.16
C ASN A 75 -3.05 5.49 -2.17
N ASN A 76 -2.67 5.71 -0.91
CA ASN A 76 -2.78 4.72 0.17
C ASN A 76 -4.13 4.75 0.91
N GLU A 77 -5.17 5.30 0.29
CA GLU A 77 -6.54 5.23 0.81
C GLU A 77 -6.99 3.77 0.88
N LEU A 78 -7.61 3.38 1.99
CA LEU A 78 -7.95 1.98 2.23
C LEU A 78 -8.93 1.47 1.16
N GLU A 79 -9.84 2.33 0.71
CA GLU A 79 -10.82 2.08 -0.34
C GLU A 79 -10.17 1.76 -1.69
N ASN A 80 -9.01 2.38 -1.97
CA ASN A 80 -8.20 2.13 -3.15
C ASN A 80 -7.33 0.86 -3.04
N LEU A 81 -7.19 0.32 -1.83
CA LEU A 81 -6.45 -0.92 -1.60
C LEU A 81 -7.37 -2.13 -1.63
N GLU A 82 -6.84 -3.26 -2.08
CA GLU A 82 -7.44 -4.58 -1.94
C GLU A 82 -6.43 -5.61 -1.43
N LEU A 83 -6.90 -6.58 -0.65
CA LEU A 83 -6.09 -7.69 -0.17
C LEU A 83 -6.29 -8.92 -1.07
N ILE A 84 -5.29 -9.25 -1.89
CA ILE A 84 -5.40 -10.30 -2.91
C ILE A 84 -4.26 -11.33 -2.82
N CYS A 85 -4.47 -12.52 -3.39
CA CYS A 85 -3.43 -13.55 -3.44
C CYS A 85 -2.43 -13.29 -4.58
N PRO A 86 -1.26 -13.96 -4.58
CA PRO A 86 -0.25 -13.76 -5.62
C PRO A 86 -0.75 -14.06 -7.04
N ASN A 87 -1.66 -15.03 -7.21
CA ASN A 87 -2.22 -15.36 -8.52
C ASN A 87 -3.12 -14.23 -9.05
N CYS A 88 -4.08 -13.77 -8.24
CA CYS A 88 -4.93 -12.65 -8.63
C CYS A 88 -4.14 -11.35 -8.84
N HIS A 89 -3.06 -11.15 -8.07
CA HIS A 89 -2.15 -10.02 -8.26
C HIS A 89 -1.40 -10.11 -9.58
N ALA A 90 -0.91 -11.31 -9.93
CA ALA A 90 -0.25 -11.55 -11.21
C ALA A 90 -1.23 -11.35 -12.38
N GLU A 91 -2.44 -11.89 -12.28
CA GLU A 91 -3.49 -11.72 -13.29
C GLU A 91 -3.76 -10.23 -13.57
N GLU A 92 -3.88 -9.42 -12.52
CA GLU A 92 -4.10 -7.97 -12.65
C GLU A 92 -3.00 -7.28 -13.47
N HIS A 93 -1.73 -7.63 -13.26
CA HIS A 93 -0.61 -6.99 -13.95
C HIS A 93 -0.28 -7.58 -15.33
N TYR A 94 -0.55 -8.87 -15.55
CA TYR A 94 -0.11 -9.56 -16.77
C TYR A 94 -1.22 -9.75 -17.81
N LEU A 95 -2.49 -9.84 -17.41
CA LEU A 95 -3.56 -10.14 -18.37
C LEU A 95 -3.88 -8.96 -19.28
N GLU A 96 -3.73 -7.71 -18.83
CA GLU A 96 -4.05 -6.54 -19.64
C GLU A 96 -3.11 -6.41 -20.86
N ASN A 97 -1.81 -6.63 -20.66
CA ASN A 97 -0.78 -6.49 -21.70
C ASN A 97 -0.38 -7.84 -22.33
N SER A 98 -1.20 -8.88 -22.16
CA SER A 98 -0.91 -10.18 -22.75
C SER A 98 -0.92 -10.09 -24.27
N TRP A 99 0.12 -10.61 -24.92
CA TRP A 99 0.22 -10.71 -26.38
C TRP A 99 -0.92 -11.56 -26.99
N LEU A 100 -1.56 -12.43 -26.18
CA LEU A 100 -2.75 -13.18 -26.58
C LEU A 100 -4.01 -12.31 -26.75
N ASN A 101 -3.99 -11.05 -26.28
CA ASN A 101 -5.08 -10.11 -26.52
C ASN A 101 -5.06 -9.53 -27.94
N ASP A 102 -3.98 -9.75 -28.68
CA ASP A 102 -3.86 -9.30 -30.07
C ASP A 102 -4.82 -10.12 -30.95
N SER A 103 -5.61 -9.41 -31.76
CA SER A 103 -6.62 -9.98 -32.66
C SER A 103 -6.05 -10.97 -33.66
N ARG A 104 -4.73 -10.91 -33.95
CA ARG A 104 -4.03 -11.86 -34.81
C ARG A 104 -3.97 -13.28 -34.22
N TYR A 105 -4.03 -13.43 -32.90
CA TYR A 105 -3.93 -14.72 -32.20
C TYR A 105 -5.24 -15.17 -31.57
N ASN A 106 -6.23 -14.28 -31.45
CA ASN A 106 -7.45 -14.50 -30.68
C ASN A 106 -8.65 -14.90 -31.54
N GLY A 107 -8.43 -15.76 -32.53
CA GLY A 107 -9.35 -16.14 -33.62
C GLY A 107 -10.83 -16.27 -33.24
N GLY A 108 -11.57 -15.16 -33.35
CA GLY A 108 -13.03 -15.13 -33.36
C GLY A 108 -13.77 -15.12 -32.02
N VAL A 109 -13.11 -15.04 -30.85
CA VAL A 109 -13.84 -14.94 -29.57
C VAL A 109 -13.93 -13.46 -29.15
N LEU A 110 -15.03 -12.83 -29.54
CA LEU A 110 -15.42 -11.48 -29.09
C LEU A 110 -15.47 -11.47 -27.56
N ARG A 111 -14.51 -10.80 -26.89
CA ARG A 111 -14.56 -10.56 -25.45
C ARG A 111 -15.80 -9.71 -25.16
N MET A 112 -16.88 -10.33 -24.68
CA MET A 112 -17.97 -9.61 -24.03
C MET A 112 -17.35 -8.80 -22.89
N VAL A 113 -17.49 -7.49 -23.00
CA VAL A 113 -17.00 -6.49 -22.06
C VAL A 113 -17.59 -6.80 -20.68
N ARG A 114 -16.74 -6.84 -19.66
CA ARG A 114 -17.18 -6.94 -18.26
C ARG A 114 -17.90 -5.63 -17.91
N ASN A 115 -19.19 -5.74 -17.55
CA ASN A 115 -20.01 -4.68 -16.95
C ASN A 115 -19.35 -4.08 -15.71
#